data_AF-A0A2G4JCN5-F1
#
_entry.id   AF-A0A2G4JCN5-F1
#
_cell.length_a   1.000
_cell.length_b   1.000
_cell.length_c   1.000
_cell.angle_alpha   90.00
_cell.angle_beta   90.00
_cell.angle_gamma   90.00
#
_symmetry.space_group_name_H-M   'P 1'
#
loop_
_entity.id
_entity.type
_entity.pdbx_description
1 polymer ?
#
loop_
_entity_poly.entity_id
_entity_poly.type
_entity_poly.pdbx_seq_one_letter_code
_entity_poly.pdbx_strand_id
1 'polypeptide(L)'
;MTEPNYAGNIIVILANLPDFLRIPILKKRMIEFFSMTEIEKKEIINNALEAGPTIPFPNFAKLFKTWLEILSTLPQEQRDELFSGYINEISESPQKLIIFNLDGILEIFLGLKMEDRDIIAQTIKTVINQLEPERKRKLMIIIPDNAKKYLKF
;
A
#
# COMPACT_ATOMS: atom_id res chain seq x y z
N MET A 1 20.25 -11.16 -17.02
CA MET A 1 18.95 -10.76 -17.61
C MET A 1 17.98 -10.69 -16.44
N THR A 2 17.43 -9.52 -16.14
CA THR A 2 16.42 -9.38 -15.09
C THR A 2 15.14 -10.09 -15.53
N GLU A 3 14.61 -10.99 -14.71
CA GLU A 3 13.33 -11.62 -14.96
C GLU A 3 12.24 -10.54 -15.16
N PRO A 4 11.26 -10.76 -16.05
CA PRO A 4 10.22 -9.77 -16.28
C PRO A 4 9.42 -9.56 -14.98
N ASN A 5 9.29 -8.31 -14.54
CA ASN A 5 8.46 -7.97 -13.39
C ASN A 5 6.97 -8.07 -13.78
N TYR A 6 6.46 -9.30 -13.82
CA TYR A 6 5.09 -9.60 -14.27
C TYR A 6 4.04 -8.95 -13.36
N ALA A 7 4.25 -8.91 -12.05
CA ALA A 7 3.34 -8.25 -11.13
C ALA A 7 3.34 -6.73 -11.30
N GLY A 8 4.49 -6.12 -11.56
CA GLY A 8 4.62 -4.70 -11.87
C GLY A 8 3.87 -4.32 -13.15
N ASN A 9 3.99 -5.14 -14.20
CA ASN A 9 3.22 -4.96 -15.44
C ASN A 9 1.71 -5.03 -15.19
N ILE A 10 1.25 -5.92 -14.31
CA ILE A 10 -0.17 -6.01 -13.93
C ILE A 10 -0.63 -4.75 -13.21
N ILE A 11 0.17 -4.17 -12.30
CA ILE A 11 -0.18 -2.96 -11.55
C ILE A 11 -0.28 -1.76 -12.49
N VAL A 12 0.65 -1.63 -13.44
CA VAL A 12 0.60 -0.61 -14.49
C VAL A 12 -0.66 -0.76 -15.35
N ILE A 13 -1.01 -1.99 -15.75
CA ILE A 13 -2.25 -2.25 -16.49
C ILE A 13 -3.46 -1.83 -15.67
N LEU A 14 -3.53 -2.25 -14.40
CA LEU A 14 -4.65 -1.94 -13.50
C LEU A 14 -4.85 -0.44 -13.33
N ALA A 15 -3.77 0.35 -13.26
CA ALA A 15 -3.84 1.80 -13.12
C ALA A 15 -4.50 2.50 -14.32
N ASN A 16 -4.46 1.88 -15.50
CA ASN A 16 -5.04 2.43 -16.73
C ASN A 16 -6.45 1.89 -17.03
N LEU A 17 -6.98 0.97 -16.22
CA LEU A 17 -8.32 0.42 -16.41
C LEU A 17 -9.42 1.36 -15.89
N PRO A 18 -10.59 1.41 -16.55
CA PRO A 18 -11.80 2.01 -16.01
C PRO A 18 -12.22 1.38 -14.67
N ASP A 19 -12.87 2.17 -13.82
CA ASP A 19 -13.20 1.76 -12.44
C ASP A 19 -14.03 0.47 -12.37
N PHE A 20 -15.00 0.30 -13.28
CA PHE A 20 -15.86 -0.89 -13.32
C PHE A 20 -15.10 -2.20 -13.61
N LEU A 21 -13.94 -2.13 -14.25
CA LEU A 21 -13.02 -3.27 -14.44
C LEU A 21 -11.98 -3.34 -13.32
N ARG A 22 -11.41 -2.19 -12.93
CA ARG A 22 -10.33 -2.12 -11.94
C ARG A 22 -10.77 -2.69 -10.59
N ILE A 23 -11.95 -2.30 -10.10
CA ILE A 23 -12.45 -2.70 -8.78
C ILE A 23 -12.54 -4.23 -8.62
N PRO A 24 -13.30 -4.97 -9.46
CA PRO A 24 -13.44 -6.42 -9.28
C PRO A 24 -12.11 -7.17 -9.49
N ILE A 25 -11.26 -6.73 -10.44
CA ILE A 25 -9.97 -7.37 -10.69
C ILE A 25 -9.03 -7.16 -9.49
N LEU A 26 -8.93 -5.93 -8.98
CA LEU A 26 -8.06 -5.62 -7.84
C LEU A 26 -8.50 -6.37 -6.59
N LYS A 27 -9.81 -6.43 -6.32
CA LYS A 27 -10.36 -7.19 -5.19
C LYS A 27 -10.03 -8.68 -5.30
N LYS A 28 -10.18 -9.27 -6.49
CA LYS A 28 -9.82 -10.67 -6.73
C LYS A 28 -8.34 -10.93 -6.43
N ARG A 29 -7.45 -10.06 -6.94
CA ARG A 29 -5.99 -10.18 -6.71
C ARG A 29 -5.61 -10.04 -5.23
N MET A 30 -6.26 -9.13 -4.49
CA MET A 30 -6.06 -9.02 -3.05
C MET A 30 -6.49 -10.28 -2.31
N ILE A 31 -7.61 -10.89 -2.69
CA ILE A 31 -8.07 -12.14 -2.06
C ILE A 31 -7.10 -13.29 -2.37
N GLU A 32 -6.62 -13.38 -3.61
CA GLU A 32 -5.61 -14.37 -4.02
C GLU A 32 -4.31 -14.22 -3.22
N PHE A 33 -3.88 -12.98 -2.93
CA PHE A 33 -2.67 -12.69 -2.14
C PHE A 33 -2.65 -13.40 -0.78
N PHE A 34 -3.78 -13.47 -0.08
CA PHE A 34 -3.86 -14.11 1.25
C PHE A 34 -3.69 -15.64 1.20
N SER A 35 -3.85 -16.24 0.03
CA SER A 35 -3.67 -17.69 -0.16
C SER A 35 -2.25 -18.07 -0.63
N MET A 36 -1.39 -17.08 -0.84
CA MET A 36 -0.03 -17.29 -1.35
C MET A 36 0.96 -17.63 -0.23
N THR A 37 2.13 -18.13 -0.63
CA THR A 37 3.27 -18.32 0.26
C THR A 37 3.91 -16.98 0.63
N GLU A 38 4.66 -16.93 1.73
CA GLU A 38 5.37 -15.71 2.15
C GLU A 38 6.38 -15.19 1.11
N ILE A 39 6.99 -16.10 0.34
CA ILE A 39 7.92 -15.75 -0.74
C ILE A 39 7.18 -15.02 -1.85
N GLU A 40 6.05 -15.57 -2.32
CA GLU A 40 5.22 -14.98 -3.37
C GLU A 40 4.63 -13.62 -2.91
N LYS A 41 4.16 -13.55 -1.66
CA LYS A 41 3.68 -12.29 -1.08
C LYS A 41 4.76 -11.23 -1.10
N LYS A 42 5.97 -11.55 -0.61
CA LYS A 42 7.11 -10.63 -0.62
C LYS A 42 7.47 -10.17 -2.03
N GLU A 43 7.44 -11.07 -3.00
CA GLU A 43 7.69 -10.74 -4.40
C GLU A 43 6.64 -9.75 -4.95
N ILE A 44 5.35 -10.00 -4.70
CA ILE A 44 4.27 -9.10 -5.12
C ILE A 44 4.40 -7.72 -4.51
N ILE A 45 4.70 -7.64 -3.21
CA ILE A 45 4.90 -6.36 -2.51
C ILE A 45 6.08 -5.59 -3.12
N ASN A 46 7.20 -6.27 -3.36
CA ASN A 46 8.38 -5.65 -3.96
C ASN A 46 8.09 -5.14 -5.38
N ASN A 47 7.45 -5.97 -6.19
CA ASN A 47 7.05 -5.61 -7.54
C ASN A 47 6.09 -4.41 -7.56
N ALA A 48 5.19 -4.31 -6.58
CA ALA A 48 4.28 -3.18 -6.43
C ALA A 48 5.01 -1.88 -6.04
N LEU A 49 5.95 -1.97 -5.10
CA LEU A 49 6.76 -0.83 -4.67
C LEU A 49 7.68 -0.32 -5.79
N GLU A 50 8.16 -1.20 -6.66
CA GLU A 50 8.96 -0.83 -7.84
C GLU A 50 8.11 -0.21 -8.95
N ALA A 51 6.92 -0.77 -9.22
CA ALA A 51 6.07 -0.31 -10.31
C ALA A 51 5.33 0.99 -9.99
N GLY A 52 4.88 1.17 -8.73
CA GLY A 52 4.06 2.33 -8.31
C GLY A 52 4.59 3.69 -8.79
N PRO A 53 5.87 4.03 -8.56
CA PRO A 53 6.47 5.31 -8.95
C PRO A 53 6.61 5.51 -10.46
N THR A 54 6.57 4.44 -11.25
CA THR A 54 6.66 4.50 -12.72
C THR A 54 5.32 4.89 -13.37
N ILE A 55 4.23 4.79 -12.61
CA ILE A 55 2.88 5.08 -13.09
C ILE A 55 2.65 6.60 -13.04
N PRO A 56 2.08 7.22 -14.10
CA PRO A 56 1.69 8.62 -14.05
C PRO A 56 0.81 8.90 -12.82
N PHE A 57 1.18 9.92 -12.04
CA PHE A 57 0.57 10.17 -10.73
C PHE A 57 -0.98 10.19 -10.74
N PRO A 58 -1.68 10.79 -11.74
CA PRO A 58 -3.15 10.74 -11.78
C PRO A 58 -3.73 9.32 -11.85
N ASN A 59 -3.05 8.39 -12.53
CA ASN A 59 -3.47 7.00 -12.67
C ASN A 59 -3.10 6.20 -11.42
N PHE A 60 -1.91 6.44 -10.87
CA PHE A 60 -1.52 5.90 -9.56
C PHE A 60 -2.51 6.32 -8.47
N ALA A 61 -2.91 7.59 -8.44
CA ALA A 61 -3.83 8.12 -7.44
C ALA A 61 -5.19 7.41 -7.49
N LYS A 62 -5.72 7.19 -8.69
CA LYS A 62 -6.96 6.41 -8.88
C LYS A 62 -6.80 4.97 -8.43
N LEU A 63 -5.71 4.30 -8.83
CA LEU A 63 -5.43 2.92 -8.43
C LEU A 63 -5.32 2.79 -6.91
N PHE A 64 -4.50 3.64 -6.29
CA PHE A 64 -4.22 3.60 -4.87
C PHE A 64 -5.45 3.95 -4.04
N LYS A 65 -6.26 4.92 -4.47
CA LYS A 65 -7.56 5.21 -3.85
C LYS A 65 -8.47 3.97 -3.87
N THR A 66 -8.64 3.35 -5.04
CA THR A 66 -9.44 2.12 -5.16
C THR A 66 -8.89 0.98 -4.32
N TRP A 67 -7.57 0.87 -4.21
CA TRP A 67 -6.92 -0.12 -3.36
C TRP A 67 -7.28 0.09 -1.88
N LEU A 68 -7.19 1.34 -1.38
CA LEU A 68 -7.57 1.68 0.00
C LEU A 68 -9.06 1.44 0.28
N GLU A 69 -9.93 1.82 -0.66
CA GLU A 69 -11.39 1.62 -0.56
C GLU A 69 -11.77 0.14 -0.55
N ILE A 70 -11.05 -0.73 -1.28
CA ILE A 70 -11.30 -2.17 -1.20
C ILE A 70 -10.80 -2.70 0.14
N LEU A 71 -9.60 -2.31 0.57
CA LEU A 71 -9.02 -2.79 1.82
C LEU A 71 -9.87 -2.44 3.03
N SER A 72 -10.48 -1.25 3.10
CA SER A 72 -11.35 -0.87 4.22
C SER A 72 -12.53 -1.83 4.41
N THR A 73 -12.95 -2.53 3.35
CA THR A 73 -14.04 -3.53 3.38
C THR A 73 -13.59 -4.95 3.76
N LEU A 74 -12.28 -5.22 3.83
CA LEU A 74 -11.75 -6.55 4.18
C LEU A 74 -11.70 -6.74 5.70
N PRO A 75 -11.69 -7.98 6.22
CA PRO A 75 -11.46 -8.28 7.64
C PRO A 75 -10.14 -7.70 8.15
N GLN A 76 -10.07 -7.38 9.43
CA GLN A 76 -8.89 -6.76 10.03
C GLN A 76 -7.62 -7.59 9.82
N GLU A 77 -7.66 -8.90 10.01
CA GLU A 77 -6.51 -9.80 9.83
C GLU A 77 -5.89 -9.66 8.43
N GLN A 78 -6.73 -9.64 7.39
CA GLN A 78 -6.30 -9.45 6.01
C GLN A 78 -5.70 -8.06 5.77
N ARG A 79 -6.28 -7.01 6.36
CA ARG A 79 -5.71 -5.66 6.26
C ARG A 79 -4.35 -5.59 6.96
N ASP A 80 -4.26 -6.14 8.17
CA ASP A 80 -3.06 -6.14 9.00
C ASP A 80 -1.93 -6.89 8.28
N GLU A 81 -2.22 -8.05 7.67
CA GLU A 81 -1.26 -8.83 6.88
C GLU A 81 -0.71 -8.01 5.69
N LEU A 82 -1.61 -7.40 4.91
CA LEU A 82 -1.23 -6.71 3.69
C LEU A 82 -0.44 -5.42 3.99
N PHE A 83 -0.88 -4.63 4.98
CA PHE A 83 -0.13 -3.46 5.43
C PHE A 83 1.21 -3.83 6.08
N SER A 84 1.26 -4.93 6.84
CA SER A 84 2.52 -5.43 7.42
C SER A 84 3.53 -5.78 6.33
N GLY A 85 3.09 -6.42 5.24
CA GLY A 85 3.94 -6.71 4.08
C GLY A 85 4.60 -5.44 3.52
N TYR A 86 3.81 -4.42 3.19
CA TYR A 86 4.35 -3.14 2.70
C TYR A 86 5.25 -2.44 3.72
N ILE A 87 4.79 -2.31 4.97
CA ILE A 87 5.50 -1.56 6.00
C ILE A 87 6.83 -2.23 6.38
N ASN A 88 6.88 -3.57 6.41
CA ASN A 88 8.12 -4.30 6.65
C ASN A 88 9.13 -4.06 5.53
N GLU A 89 8.73 -4.18 4.27
CA GLU A 89 9.60 -3.96 3.11
C GLU A 89 10.11 -2.51 3.04
N ILE A 90 9.25 -1.55 3.38
CA ILE A 90 9.61 -0.13 3.46
C ILE A 90 10.58 0.12 4.63
N SER A 91 10.35 -0.51 5.78
CA SER A 91 11.22 -0.33 6.96
C SER A 91 12.61 -0.92 6.74
N GLU A 92 12.72 -1.98 5.94
CA GLU A 92 13.98 -2.57 5.50
C GLU A 92 14.66 -1.75 4.40
N SER A 93 13.88 -1.20 3.47
CA SER A 93 14.37 -0.40 2.34
C SER A 93 13.65 0.96 2.23
N PRO A 94 13.91 1.93 3.14
CA PRO A 94 13.28 3.25 3.16
C PRO A 94 13.31 4.01 1.84
N GLN A 95 14.37 3.79 1.06
CA GLN A 95 14.62 4.43 -0.22
C GLN A 95 13.53 4.13 -1.25
N LYS A 96 12.79 3.02 -1.10
CA LYS A 96 11.62 2.70 -1.92
C LYS A 96 10.52 3.75 -1.81
N LEU A 97 10.42 4.47 -0.69
CA LEU A 97 9.45 5.56 -0.51
C LEU A 97 9.94 6.92 -1.05
N ILE A 98 11.25 7.13 -1.21
CA ILE A 98 11.81 8.42 -1.65
C ILE A 98 11.32 8.79 -3.06
N ILE A 99 11.12 7.79 -3.90
CA ILE A 99 10.65 7.95 -5.28
C ILE A 99 9.13 8.15 -5.38
N PHE A 100 8.38 7.99 -4.29
CA PHE A 100 6.96 8.29 -4.25
C PHE A 100 6.69 9.74 -3.89
N ASN A 101 5.62 10.30 -4.46
CA ASN A 101 5.05 11.56 -4.00
C ASN A 101 4.28 11.31 -2.68
N LEU A 102 4.95 11.43 -1.55
CA LEU A 102 4.37 11.19 -0.22
C LEU A 102 3.23 12.17 0.13
N ASP A 103 3.35 13.43 -0.28
CA ASP A 103 2.28 14.42 -0.08
C ASP A 103 1.04 14.03 -0.88
N GLY A 104 1.23 13.63 -2.14
CA GLY A 104 0.14 13.11 -2.97
C GLY A 104 -0.50 11.83 -2.42
N ILE A 105 0.30 10.91 -1.86
CA ILE A 105 -0.21 9.72 -1.16
C ILE A 105 -1.08 10.12 0.03
N LEU A 106 -0.61 11.09 0.83
CA LEU A 106 -1.36 11.61 1.97
C LEU A 106 -2.68 12.26 1.52
N GLU A 107 -2.67 13.06 0.47
CA GLU A 107 -3.88 13.66 -0.10
C GLU A 107 -4.91 12.62 -0.54
N ILE A 108 -4.47 11.54 -1.20
CA ILE A 108 -5.35 10.43 -1.60
C ILE A 108 -6.00 9.79 -0.37
N PHE A 109 -5.21 9.51 0.67
CA PHE A 109 -5.70 8.97 1.94
C PHE A 109 -6.69 9.92 2.63
N LEU A 110 -6.42 11.22 2.63
CA LEU A 110 -7.31 12.23 3.22
C LEU A 110 -8.61 12.40 2.43
N GLY A 111 -8.59 12.11 1.12
CA GLY A 111 -9.74 12.12 0.23
C GLY A 111 -10.63 10.87 0.27
N LEU A 112 -10.33 9.91 1.16
CA LEU A 112 -11.22 8.79 1.47
C LEU A 112 -12.44 9.25 2.27
N LYS A 113 -13.50 8.43 2.28
CA LYS A 113 -14.62 8.62 3.21
C LYS A 113 -14.12 8.50 4.65
N MET A 114 -14.77 9.20 5.58
CA MET A 114 -14.34 9.24 6.98
C MET A 114 -14.22 7.84 7.59
N GLU A 115 -15.21 6.98 7.37
CA GLU A 115 -15.23 5.59 7.86
C GLU A 115 -14.07 4.76 7.30
N ASP A 116 -13.86 4.80 5.97
CA ASP A 116 -12.75 4.09 5.32
C ASP A 116 -11.40 4.59 5.83
N ARG A 117 -11.26 5.91 5.96
CA ARG A 117 -10.04 6.56 6.45
C ARG A 117 -9.71 6.12 7.88
N ASP A 118 -10.71 6.07 8.76
CA ASP A 118 -10.52 5.69 10.16
C ASP A 118 -10.14 4.21 10.28
N ILE A 119 -10.76 3.33 9.49
CA ILE A 119 -10.41 1.90 9.41
C ILE A 119 -8.95 1.73 8.97
N ILE A 120 -8.55 2.39 7.88
CA ILE A 120 -7.18 2.32 7.35
C ILE A 120 -6.18 2.93 8.34
N ALA A 121 -6.47 4.09 8.93
CA ALA A 121 -5.61 4.74 9.92
C ALA A 121 -5.35 3.81 11.12
N GLN A 122 -6.40 3.16 11.61
CA GLN A 122 -6.32 2.25 12.74
C GLN A 122 -5.47 1.02 12.40
N THR A 123 -5.65 0.41 11.23
CA THR A 123 -4.81 -0.71 10.78
C THR A 123 -3.34 -0.28 10.65
N ILE A 124 -3.04 0.83 9.96
CA ILE A 124 -1.65 1.32 9.82
C ILE A 124 -1.04 1.56 11.21
N LYS A 125 -1.78 2.19 12.12
CA LYS A 125 -1.33 2.43 13.50
C LYS A 125 -1.03 1.11 14.23
N THR A 126 -1.91 0.12 14.13
CA THR A 126 -1.72 -1.21 14.73
C THR A 126 -0.44 -1.86 14.22
N VAL A 127 -0.26 -1.92 12.90
CA VAL A 127 0.92 -2.52 12.26
C VAL A 127 2.20 -1.82 12.68
N ILE A 128 2.24 -0.48 12.64
CA ILE A 128 3.42 0.30 13.06
C ILE A 128 3.76 0.07 14.54
N ASN A 129 2.75 -0.13 15.40
CA ASN A 129 2.97 -0.40 16.82
C ASN A 129 3.50 -1.81 17.10
N GLN A 130 3.26 -2.76 16.22
CA GLN A 130 3.76 -4.14 16.31
C GLN A 130 5.19 -4.29 15.75
N LEU A 131 5.73 -3.27 15.08
CA LEU A 131 7.11 -3.29 14.60
C LEU A 131 8.12 -3.29 15.75
N GLU A 132 9.23 -3.97 15.52
CA GLU A 132 10.42 -3.89 16.38
C GLU A 132 10.87 -2.43 16.60
N PRO A 133 11.36 -2.07 17.80
CA PRO A 133 11.65 -0.68 18.17
C PRO A 133 12.53 0.07 17.18
N GLU A 134 13.56 -0.59 16.63
CA GLU A 134 14.45 0.03 15.65
C GLU A 134 13.77 0.29 14.30
N ARG A 135 12.99 -0.68 13.80
CA ARG A 135 12.23 -0.54 12.55
C ARG A 135 11.19 0.57 12.67
N LYS A 136 10.46 0.58 13.79
CA LYS A 136 9.50 1.64 14.11
C LYS A 136 10.15 3.02 14.12
N ARG A 137 11.30 3.18 14.77
CA ARG A 137 12.04 4.46 14.80
C ARG A 137 12.42 4.93 13.39
N LYS A 138 12.96 4.04 12.55
CA LYS A 138 13.30 4.35 11.15
C LYS A 138 12.09 4.81 10.37
N LEU A 139 10.98 4.08 10.48
CA LEU A 139 9.74 4.42 9.78
C LEU A 139 9.18 5.78 10.22
N MET A 140 9.22 6.09 11.52
CA MET A 140 8.75 7.37 12.05
C MET A 140 9.55 8.59 11.57
N ILE A 141 10.77 8.40 11.08
CA ILE A 141 11.57 9.47 10.46
C ILE A 141 11.09 9.74 9.03
N ILE A 142 10.60 8.71 8.33
CA ILE A 142 10.19 8.78 6.91
C ILE A 142 8.77 9.33 6.77
N ILE A 143 7.86 8.95 7.70
CA ILE A 143 6.46 9.37 7.64
C ILE A 143 6.36 10.90 7.86
N PRO A 144 5.69 11.65 6.98
CA PRO A 144 5.47 13.08 7.16
C PRO A 144 4.72 13.41 8.45
N ASP A 145 5.06 14.52 9.11
CA ASP A 145 4.44 14.89 10.40
C ASP A 145 2.93 15.08 10.31
N ASN A 146 2.42 15.54 9.16
CA ASN A 146 0.98 15.63 8.94
C ASN A 146 0.32 14.26 8.95
N ALA A 147 0.95 13.24 8.35
CA ALA A 147 0.44 11.86 8.39
C ALA A 147 0.43 11.31 9.82
N LYS A 148 1.45 11.59 10.63
CA LYS A 148 1.52 11.18 12.05
C LYS A 148 0.32 11.68 12.86
N LYS A 149 -0.14 12.92 12.62
CA LYS A 149 -1.33 13.49 13.28
C LYS A 149 -2.58 12.65 13.02
N TYR A 150 -2.80 12.22 11.78
CA TYR A 150 -3.96 11.40 11.41
C TYR A 150 -3.86 9.97 11.94
N LEU A 151 -2.64 9.44 12.06
CA LEU A 151 -2.38 8.16 12.70
C LEU A 151 -2.38 8.26 14.24
N LYS A 152 -2.50 9.47 14.80
CA LYS A 152 -2.46 9.76 16.24
C LYS A 152 -1.19 9.21 16.90
N PHE A 153 -0.04 9.51 16.29
CA PHE A 153 1.30 9.29 16.82
C PHE A 153 1.92 10.58 17.36
#